data_AF-A0A2V6DEL8-F1
#
_entry.id   AF-A0A2V6DEL8-F1
#
_cell.length_a   1.000
_cell.length_b   1.000
_cell.length_c   1.000
_cell.angle_alpha   90.00
_cell.angle_beta   90.00
_cell.angle_gamma   90.00
#
_symmetry.space_group_name_H-M   'P 1'
#
loop_
_entity.id
_entity.type
_entity.pdbx_description
1 polymer ?
#
loop_
_entity_poly.entity_id
_entity_poly.type
_entity_poly.pdbx_seq_one_letter_code
_entity_poly.pdbx_strand_id
1 'polypeptide(L)'
;ANNLARSLGFIASPEEIIGRLERGQKRTFDVGLARGPWGKRYFFESVGGGLLADYLSAANRKAKKTKNLSSEQEMTRHVSLLRRVLHEYPTREWKIAIDGEDTSDRYILWEAMNIRSIGPALYLASQAATRDGQLDFVGARESDRS
;
A
#
# COMPACT_ATOMS: atom_id res chain seq x y z
N ALA A 1 6.26 -4.71 -6.50
CA ALA A 1 6.90 -5.02 -5.21
C ALA A 1 6.25 -6.26 -4.63
N ASN A 2 6.95 -7.05 -3.81
CA ASN A 2 6.39 -8.23 -3.16
C ASN A 2 6.01 -7.91 -1.71
N ASN A 3 5.17 -6.88 -1.49
CA ASN A 3 4.91 -6.35 -0.14
C ASN A 3 4.21 -7.37 0.75
N LEU A 4 3.16 -8.03 0.24
CA LEU A 4 2.49 -9.12 0.96
C LEU A 4 3.47 -10.23 1.36
N ALA A 5 4.27 -10.73 0.41
CA ALA A 5 5.22 -11.80 0.68
C ALA A 5 6.24 -11.40 1.77
N ARG A 6 6.81 -10.18 1.66
CA ARG A 6 7.74 -9.63 2.66
C ARG A 6 7.08 -9.44 4.02
N SER A 7 5.84 -8.95 4.05
CA SER A 7 5.08 -8.76 5.30
C SER A 7 4.76 -10.08 5.99
N LEU A 8 4.65 -11.18 5.22
CA LEU A 8 4.48 -12.54 5.73
C LEU A 8 5.81 -13.25 6.05
N GLY A 9 6.95 -12.59 5.82
CA GLY A 9 8.30 -13.14 6.09
C GLY A 9 8.85 -14.05 4.99
N PHE A 10 8.23 -14.07 3.80
CA PHE A 10 8.75 -14.81 2.65
C PHE A 10 9.89 -14.03 1.96
N ILE A 11 11.08 -14.16 2.52
CA ILE A 11 12.32 -13.50 2.06
C ILE A 11 13.31 -14.45 1.36
N ALA A 12 12.98 -15.74 1.29
CA ALA A 12 13.80 -16.80 0.70
C ALA A 12 13.61 -16.89 -0.83
N SER A 13 14.43 -17.70 -1.51
CA SER A 13 14.26 -17.94 -2.95
C SER A 13 12.92 -18.65 -3.24
N PRO A 14 12.38 -18.53 -4.47
CA PRO A 14 11.18 -19.27 -4.85
C PRO A 14 11.30 -20.78 -4.62
N GLU A 15 12.46 -21.38 -4.92
CA GLU A 15 12.75 -22.81 -4.72
C GLU A 15 12.70 -23.18 -3.23
N GLU A 16 13.30 -22.34 -2.37
CA GLU A 16 13.27 -22.54 -0.92
C GLU A 16 11.85 -22.40 -0.35
N ILE A 17 11.05 -21.46 -0.88
CA ILE A 17 9.65 -21.28 -0.47
C ILE A 17 8.82 -22.50 -0.87
N ILE A 18 8.96 -22.97 -2.11
CA ILE A 18 8.24 -24.14 -2.64
C ILE A 18 8.60 -25.38 -1.83
N GLY A 19 9.89 -25.62 -1.55
CA GLY A 19 10.33 -26.76 -0.76
C GLY A 19 9.80 -26.76 0.68
N ARG A 20 9.38 -25.60 1.20
CA ARG A 20 8.78 -25.47 2.54
C ARG A 20 7.26 -25.65 2.54
N LEU A 21 6.59 -25.65 1.39
CA LEU A 21 5.11 -25.73 1.31
C LEU A 21 4.56 -27.01 1.94
N GLU A 22 5.22 -28.15 1.74
CA GLU A 22 4.79 -29.45 2.29
C GLU A 22 4.72 -29.44 3.83
N ARG A 23 5.63 -28.71 4.48
CA ARG A 23 5.69 -28.55 5.94
C ARG A 23 5.16 -27.18 6.40
N GLY A 24 4.51 -26.46 5.50
CA GLY A 24 4.05 -25.11 5.75
C GLY A 24 2.94 -25.09 6.80
N GLN A 25 3.01 -24.11 7.70
CA GLN A 25 1.94 -23.88 8.66
C GLN A 25 0.85 -23.02 8.03
N LYS A 26 -0.40 -23.45 8.14
CA LYS A 26 -1.55 -22.60 7.80
C LYS A 26 -1.70 -21.52 8.85
N ARG A 27 -1.93 -20.30 8.40
CA ARG A 27 -2.19 -19.13 9.25
C ARG A 27 -3.43 -18.42 8.72
N THR A 28 -4.25 -17.94 9.63
CA THR A 28 -5.30 -16.95 9.32
C THR A 28 -4.65 -15.66 8.82
N PHE A 29 -5.36 -14.96 7.95
CA PHE A 29 -4.95 -13.68 7.40
C PHE A 29 -6.22 -12.85 7.22
N ASP A 30 -6.22 -11.65 7.76
CA ASP A 30 -7.33 -10.72 7.64
C ASP A 30 -7.37 -10.14 6.23
N VAL A 31 -8.56 -10.07 5.64
CA VAL A 31 -8.76 -9.57 4.28
C VAL A 31 -9.70 -8.38 4.34
N GLY A 32 -9.21 -7.23 3.89
CA GLY A 32 -10.02 -6.02 3.82
C GLY A 32 -11.10 -6.12 2.74
N LEU A 33 -12.26 -5.51 3.00
CA LEU A 33 -13.37 -5.45 2.07
C LEU A 33 -13.77 -3.99 1.81
N ALA A 34 -13.49 -3.52 0.60
CA ALA A 34 -13.86 -2.19 0.16
C ALA A 34 -15.15 -2.22 -0.67
N ARG A 35 -15.97 -1.16 -0.54
CA ARG A 35 -17.26 -1.01 -1.22
C ARG A 35 -17.37 0.36 -1.84
N GLY A 36 -17.85 0.43 -3.08
CA GLY A 36 -18.11 1.69 -3.77
C GLY A 36 -19.04 1.49 -4.97
N PRO A 37 -19.18 2.50 -5.84
CA PRO A 37 -20.00 2.41 -7.07
C PRO A 37 -19.60 1.25 -7.99
N TRP A 38 -18.36 0.76 -7.86
CA TRP A 38 -17.79 -0.39 -8.56
C TRP A 38 -18.08 -1.75 -7.88
N GLY A 39 -18.92 -1.76 -6.85
CA GLY A 39 -19.31 -2.96 -6.10
C GLY A 39 -18.38 -3.27 -4.92
N LYS A 40 -18.27 -4.56 -4.59
CA LYS A 40 -17.42 -5.10 -3.51
C LYS A 40 -16.08 -5.58 -4.08
N ARG A 41 -14.97 -5.26 -3.41
CA ARG A 41 -13.62 -5.77 -3.74
C ARG A 41 -12.87 -6.10 -2.46
N TYR A 42 -12.23 -7.26 -2.45
CA TYR A 42 -11.32 -7.65 -1.40
C TYR A 42 -9.92 -7.08 -1.68
N PHE A 43 -9.20 -6.72 -0.63
CA PHE A 43 -7.81 -6.29 -0.73
C PHE A 43 -6.95 -6.94 0.36
N PHE A 44 -5.69 -7.21 0.03
CA PHE A 44 -4.72 -7.85 0.93
C PHE A 44 -3.71 -6.86 1.50
N GLU A 45 -3.38 -5.78 0.77
CA GLU A 45 -2.35 -4.83 1.19
C GLU A 45 -2.96 -3.58 1.82
N SER A 46 -3.72 -2.80 1.03
CA SER A 46 -4.44 -1.62 1.50
C SER A 46 -5.49 -1.18 0.47
N VAL A 47 -6.27 -0.16 0.84
CA VAL A 47 -7.08 0.65 -0.09
C VAL A 47 -6.95 2.12 0.28
N GLY A 48 -6.90 3.01 -0.71
CA GLY A 48 -6.69 4.43 -0.45
C GLY A 48 -6.99 5.33 -1.62
N GLY A 49 -6.72 6.62 -1.40
CA GLY A 49 -6.99 7.70 -2.34
C GLY A 49 -5.93 8.79 -2.30
N GLY A 50 -5.94 9.65 -3.32
CA GLY A 50 -4.99 10.74 -3.47
C GLY A 50 -3.72 10.35 -4.21
N LEU A 51 -2.58 10.91 -3.78
CA LEU A 51 -1.29 10.80 -4.47
C LEU A 51 -0.93 9.38 -4.89
N LEU A 52 -1.03 8.42 -3.95
CA LEU A 52 -0.58 7.05 -4.18
C LEU A 52 -1.50 6.30 -5.15
N ALA A 53 -2.82 6.49 -5.04
CA ALA A 53 -3.78 5.92 -5.97
C ALA A 53 -3.56 6.44 -7.41
N ASP A 54 -3.37 7.74 -7.57
CA ASP A 54 -3.09 8.37 -8.88
C ASP A 54 -1.77 7.86 -9.47
N TYR A 55 -0.75 7.75 -8.63
CA TYR A 55 0.55 7.21 -9.01
C TYR A 55 0.48 5.75 -9.50
N LEU A 56 -0.15 4.87 -8.73
CA LEU A 56 -0.27 3.45 -9.06
C LEU A 56 -1.12 3.26 -10.34
N SER A 57 -2.17 4.06 -10.50
CA SER A 57 -2.98 4.08 -11.73
C SER A 57 -2.14 4.47 -12.96
N ALA A 58 -1.32 5.51 -12.84
CA ALA A 58 -0.43 5.94 -13.90
C ALA A 58 0.68 4.92 -14.21
N ALA A 59 1.26 4.28 -13.18
CA ALA A 59 2.29 3.26 -13.32
C ALA A 59 1.74 2.02 -14.07
N ASN A 60 0.54 1.56 -13.73
CA ASN A 60 -0.12 0.44 -14.39
C ASN A 60 -0.39 0.71 -15.87
N ARG A 61 -0.73 1.95 -16.25
CA ARG A 61 -0.92 2.35 -17.67
C ARG A 61 0.39 2.43 -18.46
N LYS A 62 1.51 2.72 -17.78
CA LYS A 62 2.84 2.94 -18.39
C LYS A 62 3.73 1.70 -18.37
N ALA A 63 3.20 0.50 -18.14
CA ALA A 63 3.93 -0.77 -18.09
C ALA A 63 4.58 -1.22 -19.43
N LYS A 64 5.16 -0.29 -20.21
CA LYS A 64 6.16 -0.57 -21.23
C LYS A 64 7.53 -0.71 -20.56
N LYS A 65 8.09 -1.92 -20.67
CA LYS A 65 9.40 -2.34 -20.14
C LYS A 65 10.47 -1.28 -20.40
N THR A 66 10.87 -0.55 -19.35
CA THR A 66 12.15 0.15 -19.35
C THR A 66 13.20 -0.93 -19.05
N LYS A 67 13.81 -1.48 -20.10
CA LYS A 67 14.87 -2.49 -19.94
C LYS A 67 16.12 -1.83 -19.35
N ASN A 68 16.73 -2.49 -18.37
CA ASN A 68 18.11 -2.33 -17.83
C ASN A 68 18.26 -1.85 -16.37
N LEU A 69 17.21 -1.79 -15.54
CA LEU A 69 17.37 -1.52 -14.10
C LEU A 69 17.20 -2.79 -13.27
N SER A 70 17.97 -2.90 -12.18
CA SER A 70 17.69 -3.90 -11.14
C SER A 70 16.39 -3.54 -10.40
N SER A 71 15.74 -4.51 -9.77
CA SER A 71 14.51 -4.28 -8.99
C SER A 71 14.70 -3.26 -7.86
N GLU A 72 15.90 -3.17 -7.28
CA GLU A 72 16.25 -2.19 -6.26
C GLU A 72 16.36 -0.77 -6.86
N GLN A 73 17.00 -0.64 -8.02
CA GLN A 73 17.10 0.65 -8.72
C GLN A 73 15.73 1.16 -9.16
N GLU A 74 14.86 0.27 -9.66
CA GLU A 74 13.47 0.61 -9.96
C GLU A 74 12.74 1.09 -8.71
N MET A 75 12.92 0.40 -7.58
CA MET A 75 12.31 0.79 -6.31
C MET A 75 12.72 2.20 -5.87
N THR A 76 14.02 2.46 -5.82
CA THR A 76 14.58 3.76 -5.44
C THR A 76 14.07 4.86 -6.37
N ARG A 77 13.99 4.58 -7.68
CA ARG A 77 13.41 5.51 -8.66
C ARG A 77 11.94 5.80 -8.37
N HIS A 78 11.16 4.77 -8.05
CA HIS A 78 9.74 4.91 -7.73
C HIS A 78 9.51 5.76 -6.46
N VAL A 79 10.30 5.53 -5.41
CA VAL A 79 10.27 6.32 -4.17
C VAL A 79 10.68 7.78 -4.42
N SER A 80 11.76 8.01 -5.17
CA SER A 80 12.21 9.37 -5.53
C SER A 80 11.17 10.13 -6.35
N LEU A 81 10.50 9.46 -7.30
CA LEU A 81 9.43 10.06 -8.07
C LEU A 81 8.24 10.44 -7.18
N LEU A 82 7.84 9.56 -6.26
CA LEU A 82 6.76 9.84 -5.31
C LEU A 82 7.10 11.03 -4.40
N ARG A 83 8.33 11.11 -3.87
CA ARG A 83 8.77 12.27 -3.07
C ARG A 83 8.69 13.57 -3.84
N ARG A 84 9.11 13.57 -5.11
CA ARG A 84 9.02 14.74 -5.98
C ARG A 84 7.57 15.16 -6.23
N VAL A 85 6.71 14.21 -6.62
CA VAL A 85 5.31 14.51 -6.91
C VAL A 85 4.58 14.92 -5.63
N LEU A 86 4.96 14.36 -4.47
CA LEU A 86 4.38 14.70 -3.19
C LEU A 86 4.38 16.22 -3.01
N HIS A 87 5.52 16.91 -3.11
CA HIS A 87 5.63 18.36 -2.88
C HIS A 87 4.65 19.23 -3.67
N GLU A 88 4.28 18.84 -4.90
CA GLU A 88 3.41 19.63 -5.77
C GLU A 88 1.97 19.10 -5.80
N TYR A 89 1.71 17.91 -5.25
CA TYR A 89 0.41 17.26 -5.36
C TYR A 89 -0.66 17.98 -4.54
N PRO A 90 -1.77 18.44 -5.12
CA PRO A 90 -2.77 19.21 -4.39
C PRO A 90 -3.51 18.35 -3.36
N THR A 91 -3.81 18.91 -2.19
CA THR A 91 -4.74 18.29 -1.25
C THR A 91 -6.16 18.26 -1.82
N ARG A 92 -6.90 17.22 -1.48
CA ARG A 92 -8.33 17.07 -1.78
C ARG A 92 -9.10 16.96 -0.47
N GLU A 93 -10.29 17.54 -0.43
CA GLU A 93 -11.19 17.36 0.71
C GLU A 93 -11.80 15.95 0.66
N TRP A 94 -11.72 15.24 1.77
CA TRP A 94 -12.30 13.91 1.94
C TRP A 94 -13.19 13.89 3.16
N LYS A 95 -14.38 13.28 2.99
CA LYS A 95 -15.23 12.91 4.11
C LYS A 95 -14.85 11.52 4.58
N ILE A 96 -14.29 11.42 5.78
CA ILE A 96 -13.76 10.18 6.33
C ILE A 96 -14.32 10.01 7.74
N ALA A 97 -14.92 8.85 8.00
CA ALA A 97 -15.32 8.43 9.34
C ALA A 97 -14.62 7.12 9.67
N ILE A 98 -13.95 7.08 10.81
CA ILE A 98 -13.23 5.91 11.31
C ILE A 98 -13.89 5.51 12.62
N ASP A 99 -14.41 4.29 12.69
CA ASP A 99 -15.08 3.75 13.88
C ASP A 99 -16.18 4.66 14.47
N GLY A 100 -16.82 5.46 13.61
CA GLY A 100 -17.87 6.40 13.97
C GLY A 100 -17.39 7.82 14.29
N GLU A 101 -16.09 8.05 14.36
CA GLU A 101 -15.49 9.37 14.58
C GLU A 101 -15.20 10.06 13.25
N ASP A 102 -15.59 11.34 13.15
CA ASP A 102 -15.33 12.16 11.97
C ASP A 102 -13.86 12.61 11.95
N THR A 103 -13.16 12.23 10.88
CA THR A 103 -11.79 12.63 10.60
C THR A 103 -11.69 13.32 9.24
N SER A 104 -12.78 13.94 8.78
CA SER A 104 -12.82 14.64 7.49
C SER A 104 -11.83 15.79 7.46
N ASP A 105 -11.05 15.88 6.38
CA ASP A 105 -10.03 16.91 6.21
C ASP A 105 -9.55 16.99 4.75
N ARG A 106 -8.58 17.87 4.49
CA ARG A 106 -7.83 17.96 3.24
C ARG A 106 -6.59 17.08 3.29
N TYR A 107 -6.61 16.01 2.51
CA TYR A 107 -5.52 15.04 2.44
C TYR A 107 -4.78 15.09 1.11
N ILE A 108 -3.46 14.93 1.17
CA ILE A 108 -2.59 14.59 0.03
C ILE A 108 -2.86 13.15 -0.38
N LEU A 109 -2.90 12.27 0.62
CA LEU A 109 -3.26 10.86 0.49
C LEU A 109 -3.89 10.36 1.78
N TRP A 110 -4.65 9.28 1.64
CA TRP A 110 -5.08 8.45 2.76
C TRP A 110 -5.07 6.98 2.33
N GLU A 111 -4.78 6.08 3.25
CA GLU A 111 -4.73 4.64 3.05
C GLU A 111 -5.28 3.92 4.28
N ALA A 112 -6.16 2.93 4.07
CA ALA A 112 -6.54 1.93 5.06
C ALA A 112 -5.70 0.67 4.80
N MET A 113 -4.77 0.40 5.70
CA MET A 113 -3.65 -0.54 5.53
C MET A 113 -3.93 -1.85 6.28
N ASN A 114 -3.83 -2.97 5.56
CA ASN A 114 -3.91 -4.33 6.13
C ASN A 114 -2.51 -4.95 6.35
N ILE A 115 -1.50 -4.44 5.64
CA ILE A 115 -0.09 -4.75 5.87
C ILE A 115 0.72 -3.46 6.02
N ARG A 116 1.97 -3.59 6.42
CA ARG A 116 2.80 -2.44 6.79
C ARG A 116 3.27 -1.59 5.61
N SER A 117 3.23 -2.13 4.39
CA SER A 117 3.73 -1.45 3.21
C SER A 117 2.82 -1.54 1.99
N ILE A 118 2.93 -0.53 1.12
CA ILE A 118 2.16 -0.40 -0.12
C ILE A 118 3.06 0.01 -1.29
N GLY A 119 2.66 -0.36 -2.50
CA GLY A 119 3.22 0.18 -3.74
C GLY A 119 4.70 -0.18 -3.87
N PRO A 120 5.61 0.77 -4.13
CA PRO A 120 7.06 0.51 -4.18
C PRO A 120 7.65 0.36 -2.77
N ALA A 121 7.15 -0.61 -2.00
CA ALA A 121 7.61 -0.96 -0.65
C ALA A 121 7.65 0.23 0.34
N LEU A 122 6.71 1.17 0.22
CA LEU A 122 6.59 2.28 1.15
C LEU A 122 6.07 1.78 2.48
N TYR A 123 6.83 1.95 3.55
CA TYR A 123 6.45 1.52 4.90
C TYR A 123 5.63 2.64 5.57
N LEU A 124 4.31 2.54 5.50
CA LEU A 124 3.40 3.61 5.95
C LEU A 124 2.74 3.30 7.30
N ALA A 125 2.44 2.03 7.57
CA ALA A 125 1.75 1.60 8.79
C ALA A 125 2.65 0.62 9.57
N SER A 126 3.56 1.15 10.39
CA SER A 126 4.55 0.32 11.08
C SER A 126 3.96 -0.70 12.05
N GLN A 127 2.77 -0.40 12.57
CA GLN A 127 2.04 -1.23 13.53
C GLN A 127 1.08 -2.23 12.89
N ALA A 128 0.84 -2.13 11.57
CA ALA A 128 -0.13 -3.00 10.93
C ALA A 128 0.17 -4.49 11.14
N ALA A 129 -0.89 -5.19 11.52
CA ALA A 129 -0.91 -6.62 11.76
C ALA A 129 -2.01 -7.27 10.91
N THR A 130 -1.80 -8.53 10.54
CA THR A 130 -2.64 -9.23 9.57
C THR A 130 -3.61 -10.21 10.22
N ARG A 131 -3.78 -10.14 11.54
CA ARG A 131 -4.49 -11.14 12.37
C ARG A 131 -5.12 -10.52 13.63
N ASP A 132 -5.36 -9.21 13.63
CA ASP A 132 -5.95 -8.45 14.74
C ASP A 132 -7.37 -7.96 14.45
N GLY A 133 -7.90 -8.26 13.25
CA GLY A 133 -9.23 -7.87 12.79
C GLY A 133 -9.36 -6.38 12.48
N GLN A 134 -8.26 -5.63 12.38
CA GLN A 134 -8.26 -4.18 12.21
C GLN A 134 -7.53 -3.76 10.93
N LEU A 135 -7.74 -2.50 10.55
CA LEU A 135 -6.98 -1.83 9.49
C LEU A 135 -6.35 -0.58 10.10
N ASP A 136 -5.11 -0.30 9.75
CA ASP A 136 -4.43 0.93 10.16
C ASP A 136 -4.73 2.05 9.17
N PHE A 137 -5.27 3.16 9.67
CA PHE A 137 -5.45 4.35 8.84
C PHE A 137 -4.18 5.20 8.83
N VAL A 138 -3.73 5.56 7.63
CA VAL A 138 -2.64 6.51 7.41
C VAL A 138 -3.16 7.65 6.56
N GLY A 139 -2.96 8.88 6.99
CA GLY A 139 -3.28 10.09 6.23
C GLY A 139 -2.13 11.07 6.26
N ALA A 140 -1.89 11.76 5.14
CA ALA A 140 -0.95 12.88 5.08
C ALA A 140 -1.69 14.15 4.62
N ARG A 141 -1.55 15.22 5.39
CA ARG A 141 -2.14 16.54 5.18
C ARG A 141 -1.11 17.51 4.60
N GLU A 142 -1.56 18.69 4.22
CA GLU A 142 -0.68 19.78 3.79
C GLU A 142 0.38 20.13 4.85
N SER A 143 -0.02 20.13 6.13
CA SER A 143 0.87 20.40 7.27
C SER A 143 2.00 19.39 7.44
N ASP A 144 1.87 18.21 6.83
CA ASP A 144 2.82 17.11 6.97
C ASP A 144 3.91 17.15 5.89
N ARG A 145 3.90 18.18 5.03
CA ARG A 145 4.99 18.46 4.08
C ARG A 145 6.19 19.04 4.84
N SER A 146 7.22 18.23 5.03
CA SER A 146 8.55 18.68 5.45
C SER A 146 9.48 18.86 4.25
#